data_AF-A0A7W1B8D4-F1
#
_entry.id   AF-A0A7W1B8D4-F1
#
_cell.length_a   1.000
_cell.length_b   1.000
_cell.length_c   1.000
_cell.angle_alpha   90.00
_cell.angle_beta   90.00
_cell.angle_gamma   90.00
#
_symmetry.space_group_name_H-M   'P 1'
#
loop_
_entity.id
_entity.type
_entity.pdbx_description
1 polymer ?
#
loop_
_entity_poly.entity_id
_entity_poly.type
_entity_poly.pdbx_seq_one_letter_code
_entity_poly.pdbx_strand_id
1 'polypeptide(L)'
;DEFWFEDVVSDTARANEAQLVEYLRSGRIAEARPEPVHDILYAGAGESIIGPADVLTDGTHVWPADLAHYVAHYHVRLPRSFEHFVESHGWKVPDAA
;
A
#
# COMPACT_ATOMS: atom_id res chain seq x y z
N ASP A 1 -22.17 -7.12 5.20
CA ASP A 1 -20.76 -7.51 5.21
C ASP A 1 -20.05 -6.86 6.37
N GLU A 2 -19.72 -7.64 7.39
CA GLU A 2 -18.78 -7.23 8.43
C GLU A 2 -17.37 -7.61 7.95
N PHE A 3 -16.61 -6.63 7.47
CA PHE A 3 -15.19 -6.78 7.17
C PHE A 3 -14.43 -6.84 8.50
N TRP A 4 -13.95 -8.02 8.90
CA TRP A 4 -13.08 -8.17 10.06
C TRP A 4 -11.62 -7.98 9.65
N PHE A 5 -10.82 -7.33 10.49
CA PHE A 5 -9.41 -7.02 10.20
C PHE A 5 -8.56 -8.27 9.90
N GLU A 6 -8.96 -9.44 10.39
CA GLU A 6 -8.30 -10.73 10.15
C GLU A 6 -8.37 -11.17 8.67
N ASP A 7 -9.38 -10.71 7.91
CA ASP A 7 -9.50 -11.00 6.47
C ASP A 7 -8.62 -10.10 5.58
N VAL A 8 -7.94 -9.12 6.19
CA VAL A 8 -7.10 -8.16 5.48
C VAL A 8 -5.70 -8.72 5.25
N VAL A 9 -5.12 -9.43 6.22
CA VAL A 9 -3.79 -10.07 6.11
C VAL A 9 -3.94 -11.46 5.52
N SER A 10 -2.99 -11.90 4.69
CA SER A 10 -3.04 -13.22 4.05
C SER A 10 -1.67 -13.89 4.09
N ASP A 11 -1.62 -15.22 4.12
CA ASP A 11 -0.35 -15.98 4.05
C ASP A 11 0.16 -16.18 2.60
N THR A 12 -0.57 -15.66 1.61
CA THR A 12 -0.33 -15.95 0.19
C THR A 12 -0.44 -14.70 -0.65
N ALA A 13 0.60 -14.45 -1.44
CA ALA A 13 0.62 -13.37 -2.42
C ALA A 13 -0.45 -13.54 -3.51
N ARG A 14 -0.95 -12.41 -4.01
CA ARG A 14 -1.82 -12.39 -5.21
C ARG A 14 -1.01 -12.40 -6.50
N ALA A 15 -1.63 -12.88 -7.58
CA ALA A 15 -0.99 -13.01 -8.89
C ALA A 15 -0.34 -11.71 -9.41
N ASN A 16 -0.99 -10.55 -9.18
CA ASN A 16 -0.54 -9.23 -9.64
C ASN A 16 0.04 -8.39 -8.50
N GLU A 17 0.38 -8.99 -7.36
CA GLU A 17 0.79 -8.26 -6.16
C GLU A 17 2.06 -7.42 -6.39
N ALA A 18 3.04 -7.97 -7.12
CA ALA A 18 4.25 -7.22 -7.45
C ALA A 18 3.95 -5.93 -8.23
N GLN A 19 2.97 -5.97 -9.14
CA GLN A 19 2.55 -4.81 -9.92
C GLN A 19 1.79 -3.81 -9.05
N LEU A 20 0.97 -4.29 -8.11
CA LEU A 20 0.28 -3.45 -7.14
C LEU A 20 1.27 -2.74 -6.21
N VAL A 21 2.27 -3.45 -5.71
CA VAL A 21 3.33 -2.88 -4.87
C VAL A 21 4.11 -1.80 -5.63
N GLU A 22 4.47 -2.05 -6.88
CA GLU A 22 5.16 -1.07 -7.71
C GLU A 22 4.29 0.17 -7.97
N TYR A 23 3.01 -0.03 -8.25
CA TYR A 23 2.04 1.06 -8.41
C TYR A 23 1.96 1.93 -7.14
N LEU A 24 1.83 1.31 -5.96
CA LEU A 24 1.76 2.02 -4.68
C LEU A 24 3.02 2.84 -4.40
N ARG A 25 4.20 2.28 -4.71
CA ARG A 25 5.50 2.96 -4.56
C ARG A 25 5.72 4.09 -5.56
N SER A 26 5.07 4.01 -6.72
CA SER A 26 5.14 5.02 -7.78
C SER A 26 4.21 6.22 -7.54
N GLY A 27 3.45 6.23 -6.45
CA GLY A 27 2.59 7.34 -6.07
C GLY A 27 3.37 8.65 -5.94
N ARG A 28 2.73 9.77 -6.30
CA ARG A 28 3.29 11.11 -6.10
C ARG A 28 3.06 11.54 -4.66
N ILE A 29 3.99 12.28 -4.08
CA ILE A 29 3.84 12.86 -2.74
C ILE A 29 2.69 13.88 -2.77
N ALA A 30 1.59 13.57 -2.08
CA ALA A 30 0.51 14.51 -1.78
C ALA A 30 0.86 15.35 -0.55
N GLU A 31 1.48 14.73 0.46
CA GLU A 31 1.93 15.38 1.68
C GLU A 31 3.25 14.75 2.16
N ALA A 32 4.28 15.56 2.37
CA ALA A 32 5.56 15.10 2.90
C ALA A 32 5.54 15.12 4.44
N ARG A 33 5.85 13.99 5.06
CA ARG A 33 5.87 13.77 6.50
C ARG A 33 7.11 12.94 6.88
N PRO A 34 8.21 13.60 7.28
CA PRO A 34 9.49 12.93 7.51
C PRO A 34 9.54 12.09 8.79
N GLU A 35 8.44 12.03 9.55
CA GLU A 35 8.32 11.19 10.75
C GLU A 35 8.51 9.71 10.40
N PRO A 36 9.30 8.95 11.18
CA PRO A 36 9.48 7.53 10.94
C PRO A 36 8.18 6.77 11.22
N VAL A 37 7.85 5.85 10.33
CA VAL A 37 6.78 4.87 10.52
C VAL A 37 7.37 3.55 10.99
N HIS A 38 6.78 2.99 12.04
CA HIS A 38 7.10 1.66 12.53
C HIS A 38 6.15 0.62 11.93
N ASP A 39 6.68 -0.55 11.60
CA ASP A 39 5.90 -1.70 11.17
C ASP A 39 5.00 -2.20 12.30
N ILE A 40 3.70 -1.97 12.17
CA ILE A 40 2.72 -2.34 13.20
C ILE A 40 2.41 -3.84 13.22
N LEU A 41 2.75 -4.57 12.16
CA LEU A 41 2.53 -6.02 12.05
C LEU A 41 3.80 -6.82 12.40
N TYR A 42 4.92 -6.14 12.64
CA TYR A 42 6.16 -6.80 13.04
C TYR A 42 6.03 -7.41 14.45
N ALA A 43 6.06 -8.75 14.51
CA ALA A 43 5.95 -9.51 15.76
C ALA A 43 7.31 -9.82 16.42
N GLY A 44 8.42 -9.34 15.85
CA GLY A 44 9.76 -9.59 16.39
C GLY A 44 10.13 -8.65 17.54
N ALA A 45 11.31 -8.87 18.13
CA ALA A 45 11.85 -7.97 19.14
C ALA A 45 12.53 -6.75 18.48
N GLY A 46 12.40 -5.58 19.11
CA GLY A 46 13.02 -4.32 18.67
C GLY A 46 12.12 -3.44 17.80
N GLU A 47 12.67 -2.33 17.33
CA GLU A 47 12.00 -1.41 16.41
C GLU A 47 12.19 -1.85 14.96
N SER A 48 11.12 -1.77 14.17
CA SER A 48 11.14 -1.98 12.72
C SER A 48 10.65 -0.70 12.03
N ILE A 49 11.56 0.13 11.52
CA ILE A 49 11.23 1.36 10.80
C ILE A 49 11.12 1.03 9.31
N ILE A 50 10.01 1.40 8.68
CA ILE A 50 9.67 1.01 7.29
C ILE A 50 9.61 2.16 6.30
N GLY A 51 9.86 3.39 6.75
CA GLY A 51 9.93 4.57 5.90
C GLY A 51 9.38 5.84 6.56
N PRO A 52 9.29 6.95 5.81
CA PRO A 52 8.61 8.16 6.26
C PRO A 52 7.08 8.00 6.22
N ALA A 53 6.37 8.82 6.98
CA ALA A 53 4.90 8.87 7.05
C ALA A 53 4.24 9.63 5.88
N ASP A 54 4.93 9.71 4.74
CA ASP A 54 4.47 10.43 3.55
C ASP A 54 3.09 9.92 3.10
N VAL A 55 2.28 10.83 2.57
CA VAL A 55 1.01 10.49 1.93
C VAL A 55 1.19 10.57 0.42
N LEU A 56 0.83 9.49 -0.27
CA LEU A 56 0.95 9.35 -1.72
C LEU A 56 -0.40 9.44 -2.43
N THR A 57 -0.36 9.75 -3.73
CA THR A 57 -1.53 9.82 -4.59
C THR A 57 -1.22 9.48 -6.05
N ASP A 58 -2.21 8.93 -6.75
CA ASP A 58 -2.28 8.80 -8.21
C ASP A 58 -3.08 9.94 -8.88
N GLY A 59 -3.61 10.88 -8.09
CA GLY A 59 -4.53 11.94 -8.52
C GLY A 59 -6.02 11.63 -8.33
N THR A 60 -6.39 10.38 -8.00
CA THR A 60 -7.77 9.95 -7.71
C THR A 60 -7.93 9.45 -6.28
N HIS A 61 -6.98 8.65 -5.81
CA HIS A 61 -6.89 8.05 -4.49
C HIS A 61 -5.70 8.62 -3.71
N VAL A 62 -5.78 8.53 -2.40
CA VAL A 62 -4.69 8.86 -1.48
C VAL A 62 -4.44 7.67 -0.56
N TRP A 63 -3.17 7.42 -0.22
CA TRP A 63 -2.78 6.33 0.67
C TRP A 63 -1.46 6.66 1.39
N PRO A 64 -1.18 6.06 2.54
CA PRO A 64 0.10 6.25 3.21
C PRO A 64 1.21 5.47 2.49
N ALA A 65 2.43 6.02 2.47
CA ALA A 65 3.56 5.46 1.72
C ALA A 65 3.97 4.04 2.18
N ASP A 66 3.75 3.74 3.46
CA ASP A 66 4.00 2.44 4.07
C ASP A 66 3.00 1.35 3.61
N LEU A 67 1.89 1.68 2.94
CA LEU A 67 0.93 0.69 2.45
C LEU A 67 1.58 -0.35 1.53
N ALA A 68 2.55 0.07 0.72
CA ALA A 68 3.29 -0.85 -0.15
C ALA A 68 4.08 -1.91 0.63
N HIS A 69 4.59 -1.56 1.83
CA HIS A 69 5.24 -2.50 2.73
C HIS A 69 4.25 -3.57 3.19
N TYR A 70 3.06 -3.15 3.63
CA TYR A 70 2.06 -4.10 4.13
C TYR A 70 1.54 -5.06 3.07
N VAL A 71 1.36 -4.58 1.83
CA VAL A 71 0.99 -5.45 0.71
C VAL A 71 2.13 -6.43 0.39
N ALA A 72 3.38 -5.96 0.33
CA ALA A 72 4.51 -6.78 -0.07
C ALA A 72 4.92 -7.84 0.97
N HIS A 73 4.77 -7.53 2.27
CA HIS A 73 5.28 -8.36 3.36
C HIS A 73 4.21 -9.15 4.11
N TYR A 74 2.96 -8.66 4.10
CA TYR A 74 1.85 -9.26 4.84
C TYR A 74 0.64 -9.57 3.94
N HIS A 75 0.79 -9.44 2.62
CA HIS A 75 -0.26 -9.69 1.63
C HIS A 75 -1.57 -8.99 1.98
N VAL A 76 -1.47 -7.78 2.53
CA VAL A 76 -2.60 -6.94 2.91
C VAL A 76 -3.51 -6.72 1.71
N ARG A 77 -4.78 -7.08 1.85
CA ARG A 77 -5.80 -6.95 0.81
C ARG A 77 -6.34 -5.53 0.80
N LEU A 78 -6.46 -4.97 -0.40
CA LEU A 78 -7.01 -3.64 -0.58
C LEU A 78 -8.49 -3.73 -0.97
N PRO A 79 -9.26 -2.64 -0.82
CA PRO A 79 -10.62 -2.59 -1.33
C PRO A 79 -10.66 -2.97 -2.82
N ARG A 80 -11.57 -3.87 -3.19
CA ARG A 80 -11.68 -4.39 -4.57
C ARG A 80 -11.85 -3.28 -5.61
N SER A 81 -12.55 -2.19 -5.25
CA SER A 81 -12.72 -1.03 -6.12
C SER A 81 -11.40 -0.35 -6.44
N PHE A 82 -10.48 -0.28 -5.47
CA PHE A 82 -9.14 0.25 -5.68
C PHE A 82 -8.33 -0.68 -6.57
N GLU A 83 -8.28 -1.99 -6.28
CA GLU A 83 -7.55 -2.96 -7.12
C GLU A 83 -8.04 -2.95 -8.58
N HIS A 84 -9.36 -2.92 -8.81
CA HIS A 84 -9.92 -2.80 -10.16
C HIS A 84 -9.52 -1.50 -10.86
N PHE A 85 -9.46 -0.37 -10.13
CA PHE A 85 -9.00 0.89 -10.70
C PHE A 85 -7.54 0.81 -11.13
N VAL A 86 -6.67 0.27 -10.26
CA VAL A 86 -5.25 0.11 -10.57
C VAL A 86 -5.05 -0.80 -11.79
N GLU A 87 -5.78 -1.91 -11.84
CA GLU A 87 -5.76 -2.85 -12.97
C GLU A 87 -6.23 -2.19 -14.27
N SER A 88 -7.33 -1.42 -14.24
CA SER A 88 -7.84 -0.74 -15.44
C SER A 88 -6.89 0.34 -15.99
N HIS A 89 -5.97 0.83 -15.16
CA HIS A 89 -4.91 1.77 -15.55
C HIS A 89 -3.56 1.07 -15.81
N GLY A 90 -3.57 -0.25 -15.95
CA GLY A 90 -2.39 -1.03 -16.32
C GLY A 90 -1.30 -1.03 -15.25
N TRP A 91 -1.69 -0.93 -13.97
CA TRP A 91 -0.78 -0.94 -12.82
C TRP A 91 0.23 0.20 -12.83
N LYS A 92 -0.11 1.33 -13.47
CA LYS A 92 0.73 2.52 -13.53
C LYS A 92 -0.03 3.72 -13.01
N VAL A 93 0.65 4.53 -12.20
CA VAL A 93 0.14 5.83 -11.80
C VAL A 93 -0.04 6.67 -13.08
N PRO A 94 -1.23 7.24 -13.33
CA PRO A 94 -1.45 8.09 -14.50
C PRO A 94 -0.54 9.31 -14.45
N ASP A 95 -0.04 9.73 -15.60
CA ASP A 95 0.67 11.01 -15.73
C ASP A 95 -0.27 12.16 -15.32
N ALA A 96 0.31 13.21 -14.74
CA ALA A 96 -0.47 14.42 -14.46
C ALA A 96 -0.90 15.05 -15.80
N ALA A 97 -2.20 15.31 -15.95
CA ALA A 97 -2.75 16.00 -17.11
C ALA A 97 -2.32 17.48 -17.16
#